data_AF-A0A428NN65-F1
#
_entry.id   AF-A0A428NN65-F1
#
_cell.length_a   1.000
_cell.length_b   1.000
_cell.length_c   1.000
_cell.angle_alpha   90.00
_cell.angle_beta   90.00
_cell.angle_gamma   90.00
#
_symmetry.space_group_name_H-M   'P 1'
#
loop_
_entity.id
_entity.type
_entity.pdbx_description
1 polymer ?
#
loop_
_entity_poly.entity_id
_entity_poly.type
_entity_poly.pdbx_seq_one_letter_code
_entity_poly.pdbx_strand_id
1 'polypeptide(L)'
;MKFLSLSALVGLAAASPIAAPAGCSTAPGCTIPGSLGMLSSAHTPNRIDIYQGTGASDPEVCRARCYSAAFPGCKSFAVRKSSSSNGACTLWDYAVPFRAPEGTETSNTYYYNLPEGIVGWVPENVAQHYKADTSKTKGNYKDCRALCISEPTCKGFGFKNGGNCQLYDVSLAGKVKAKADSPYIHYQLDCTAAPIAQVPF
;
A
#
# COMPACT_ATOMS: atom_id res chain seq x y z
N MET A 1 -67.44 16.76 13.57
CA MET A 1 -66.67 15.53 13.34
C MET A 1 -65.20 15.92 13.18
N LYS A 2 -64.35 15.61 14.16
CA LYS A 2 -62.94 16.04 14.24
C LYS A 2 -62.07 14.81 13.98
N PHE A 3 -61.42 14.75 12.82
CA PHE A 3 -60.44 13.69 12.51
C PHE A 3 -59.08 14.08 13.12
N LEU A 4 -58.58 13.25 14.04
CA LEU A 4 -57.21 13.30 14.53
C LEU A 4 -56.32 12.58 13.52
N SER A 5 -55.49 13.33 12.80
CA SER A 5 -54.43 12.80 11.94
C SER A 5 -53.16 12.63 12.78
N LEU A 6 -52.76 11.36 13.01
CA LEU A 6 -51.46 11.02 13.59
C LEU A 6 -50.42 11.08 12.47
N SER A 7 -49.54 12.09 12.50
CA SER A 7 -48.36 12.14 11.64
C SER A 7 -47.22 11.38 12.31
N ALA A 8 -46.79 10.27 11.70
CA ALA A 8 -45.57 9.56 12.06
C ALA A 8 -44.35 10.33 11.52
N LEU A 9 -43.57 10.95 12.41
CA LEU A 9 -42.25 11.46 12.08
C LEU A 9 -41.28 10.28 12.00
N VAL A 10 -40.98 9.87 10.76
CA VAL A 10 -39.85 8.98 10.46
C VAL A 10 -38.58 9.78 10.71
N GLY A 11 -37.89 9.48 11.81
CA GLY A 11 -36.54 10.00 12.05
C GLY A 11 -35.58 9.44 11.02
N LEU A 12 -35.17 10.26 10.04
CA LEU A 12 -33.96 9.97 9.27
C LEU A 12 -32.78 10.10 10.23
N ALA A 13 -32.26 8.96 10.68
CA ALA A 13 -30.90 8.91 11.21
C ALA A 13 -29.96 9.29 10.07
N ALA A 14 -29.47 10.53 10.08
CA ALA A 14 -28.31 10.90 9.28
C ALA A 14 -27.18 9.97 9.71
N ALA A 15 -26.77 9.07 8.83
CA ALA A 15 -25.55 8.29 9.03
C ALA A 15 -24.42 9.31 9.14
N SER A 16 -23.93 9.51 10.36
CA SER A 16 -22.67 10.24 10.58
C SER A 16 -21.64 9.66 9.62
N PRO A 17 -20.88 10.47 8.88
CA PRO A 17 -19.77 9.94 8.11
C PRO A 17 -18.90 9.16 9.09
N ILE A 18 -18.71 7.86 8.81
CA ILE A 18 -17.78 7.02 9.55
C ILE A 18 -16.46 7.76 9.52
N ALA A 19 -15.99 8.19 10.70
CA ALA A 19 -14.70 8.85 10.81
C ALA A 19 -13.66 7.94 10.16
N ALA A 20 -12.93 8.46 9.18
CA ALA A 20 -11.77 7.78 8.63
C ALA A 20 -10.91 7.30 9.81
N PRO A 21 -10.47 6.02 9.83
CA PRO A 21 -9.70 5.51 10.94
C PRO A 21 -8.50 6.44 11.18
N ALA A 22 -8.49 7.08 12.35
CA ALA A 22 -7.38 7.89 12.81
C ALA A 22 -6.17 6.98 12.93
N GLY A 23 -5.25 7.04 11.96
CA GLY A 23 -4.10 6.14 11.95
C GLY A 23 -3.14 6.27 10.78
N CYS A 24 -3.48 6.97 9.70
CA CYS A 24 -2.51 7.25 8.65
C CYS A 24 -2.02 8.69 8.73
N SER A 25 -0.69 8.83 8.82
CA SER A 25 0.10 10.07 8.71
C SER A 25 0.38 10.83 10.00
N THR A 26 1.44 10.42 10.72
CA THR A 26 2.37 11.39 11.33
C THR A 26 3.85 11.01 11.24
N ALA A 27 4.22 9.79 10.82
CA ALA A 27 5.62 9.47 10.56
C ALA A 27 6.09 10.25 9.30
N PRO A 28 7.09 11.16 9.43
CA PRO A 28 7.65 11.85 8.28
C PRO A 28 8.20 10.82 7.27
N GLY A 29 7.77 10.90 6.00
CA GLY A 29 8.27 10.03 4.93
C GLY A 29 7.35 8.88 4.47
N CYS A 30 6.18 8.68 5.09
CA CYS A 30 5.27 7.58 4.75
C CYS A 30 4.12 7.95 3.78
N THR A 31 4.10 9.18 3.23
CA THR A 31 3.13 9.60 2.23
C THR A 31 3.53 9.05 0.86
N ILE A 32 2.71 8.17 0.29
CA ILE A 32 2.87 7.74 -1.11
C ILE A 32 2.06 8.72 -1.97
N PRO A 33 2.70 9.63 -2.73
CA PRO A 33 1.97 10.60 -3.53
C PRO A 33 1.20 9.88 -4.64
N GLY A 34 -0.11 10.05 -4.64
CA GLY A 34 -0.96 9.64 -5.75
C GLY A 34 -0.92 10.69 -6.85
N SER A 35 -0.86 10.24 -8.09
CA SER A 35 -0.98 11.13 -9.25
C SER A 35 -2.20 10.77 -10.07
N LEU A 36 -3.00 11.78 -10.44
CA LEU A 36 -4.06 11.60 -11.41
C LEU A 36 -3.41 11.22 -12.74
N GLY A 37 -3.87 10.13 -13.35
CA GLY A 37 -3.22 9.67 -14.57
C GLY A 37 -4.07 8.78 -15.44
N MET A 38 -3.49 8.42 -16.57
CA MET A 38 -3.99 7.41 -17.48
C MET A 38 -2.84 6.44 -17.75
N LEU A 39 -3.16 5.15 -17.87
CA LEU A 39 -2.17 4.16 -18.27
C LEU A 39 -1.59 4.55 -19.63
N SER A 40 -0.26 4.47 -19.73
CA SER A 40 0.48 4.77 -20.97
C SER A 40 0.30 3.69 -22.05
N SER A 41 -0.18 2.50 -21.68
CA SER A 41 -0.51 1.40 -22.59
C SER A 41 -1.52 0.42 -21.95
N ALA A 42 -1.97 -0.60 -22.70
CA ALA A 42 -2.90 -1.61 -22.18
C ALA A 42 -2.23 -2.54 -21.13
N HIS A 43 -2.22 -2.13 -19.86
CA HIS A 43 -1.64 -2.89 -18.74
C HIS A 43 -2.61 -3.89 -18.07
N THR A 44 -3.75 -4.16 -18.72
CA THR A 44 -4.79 -5.04 -18.17
C THR A 44 -4.39 -6.49 -17.90
N PRO A 45 -3.46 -7.16 -18.63
CA PRO A 45 -3.16 -8.57 -18.38
C PRO A 45 -2.28 -8.82 -17.15
N ASN A 46 -1.56 -7.81 -16.65
CA ASN A 46 -0.54 -8.00 -15.62
C ASN A 46 -0.96 -7.47 -14.24
N ARG A 47 -2.26 -7.28 -14.01
CA ARG A 47 -2.79 -6.92 -12.69
C ARG A 47 -2.86 -8.17 -11.80
N ILE A 48 -2.53 -8.00 -10.52
CA ILE A 48 -2.59 -9.10 -9.55
C ILE A 48 -3.89 -9.14 -8.75
N ASP A 49 -4.65 -8.02 -8.72
CA ASP A 49 -5.97 -7.98 -8.10
C ASP A 49 -6.81 -6.80 -8.61
N ILE A 50 -8.15 -6.96 -8.54
CA ILE A 50 -9.11 -5.85 -8.61
C ILE A 50 -10.12 -6.02 -7.46
N TYR A 51 -10.17 -5.04 -6.57
CA TYR A 51 -11.17 -4.95 -5.50
C TYR A 51 -12.19 -3.86 -5.80
N GLN A 52 -13.48 -4.20 -5.70
CA GLN A 52 -14.62 -3.28 -5.96
C GLN A 52 -15.59 -3.21 -4.76
N GLY A 53 -15.18 -3.71 -3.59
CA GLY A 53 -15.98 -3.64 -2.37
C GLY A 53 -15.94 -2.24 -1.72
N THR A 54 -16.58 -2.12 -0.56
CA THR A 54 -16.63 -0.88 0.22
C THR A 54 -15.24 -0.30 0.46
N GLY A 55 -15.07 0.99 0.15
CA GLY A 55 -13.77 1.66 0.30
C GLY A 55 -12.78 1.40 -0.83
N ALA A 56 -13.16 0.73 -1.93
CA ALA A 56 -12.28 0.55 -3.08
C ALA A 56 -11.82 1.87 -3.73
N SER A 57 -12.53 2.97 -3.49
CA SER A 57 -12.13 4.32 -3.88
C SER A 57 -11.22 5.03 -2.87
N ASP A 58 -10.85 4.39 -1.76
CA ASP A 58 -9.96 4.94 -0.73
C ASP A 58 -8.51 4.46 -0.96
N PRO A 59 -7.54 5.37 -1.18
CA PRO A 59 -6.14 4.99 -1.32
C PRO A 59 -5.57 4.23 -0.14
N GLU A 60 -6.08 4.45 1.07
CA GLU A 60 -5.59 3.75 2.27
C GLU A 60 -6.04 2.29 2.30
N VAL A 61 -7.26 2.00 1.86
CA VAL A 61 -7.74 0.63 1.70
C VAL A 61 -6.90 -0.10 0.65
N CYS A 62 -6.63 0.55 -0.48
CA CYS A 62 -5.75 -0.02 -1.51
C CYS A 62 -4.33 -0.26 -1.03
N ARG A 63 -3.77 0.71 -0.31
CA ARG A 63 -2.45 0.59 0.29
C ARG A 63 -2.40 -0.58 1.26
N ALA A 64 -3.31 -0.65 2.23
CA ALA A 64 -3.38 -1.75 3.18
C ALA A 64 -3.47 -3.12 2.49
N ARG A 65 -4.26 -3.21 1.41
CA ARG A 65 -4.36 -4.42 0.59
C ARG A 65 -3.04 -4.77 -0.09
N CYS A 66 -2.39 -3.80 -0.74
CA CYS A 66 -1.06 -3.97 -1.33
C CYS A 66 0.01 -4.40 -0.31
N TYR A 67 -0.10 -3.94 0.94
CA TYR A 67 0.78 -4.31 2.06
C TYR A 67 0.42 -5.61 2.77
N SER A 68 -0.68 -6.27 2.40
CA SER A 68 -1.13 -7.50 3.04
C SER A 68 -0.32 -8.73 2.60
N ALA A 69 -0.35 -9.77 3.44
CA ALA A 69 0.25 -11.06 3.15
C ALA A 69 -0.36 -11.76 1.92
N ALA A 70 -1.55 -11.36 1.47
CA ALA A 70 -2.17 -11.89 0.26
C ALA A 70 -1.49 -11.39 -1.03
N PHE A 71 -0.84 -10.21 -0.97
CA PHE A 71 -0.21 -9.58 -2.14
C PHE A 71 1.26 -9.23 -1.86
N PRO A 72 2.11 -10.22 -1.52
CA PRO A 72 3.49 -9.97 -1.13
C PRO A 72 4.33 -9.40 -2.29
N GLY A 73 3.91 -9.63 -3.54
CA GLY A 73 4.55 -9.07 -4.73
C GLY A 73 4.09 -7.66 -5.12
N CYS A 74 3.08 -7.09 -4.46
CA CYS A 74 2.53 -5.79 -4.88
C CYS A 74 3.59 -4.68 -4.84
N LYS A 75 3.70 -3.91 -5.93
CA LYS A 75 4.61 -2.77 -6.09
C LYS A 75 3.91 -1.48 -6.49
N SER A 76 2.65 -1.55 -6.91
CA SER A 76 1.84 -0.37 -7.18
C SER A 76 0.34 -0.68 -7.06
N PHE A 77 -0.43 0.38 -6.91
CA PHE A 77 -1.89 0.31 -6.92
C PHE A 77 -2.50 1.55 -7.56
N ALA A 78 -3.76 1.43 -7.96
CA ALA A 78 -4.55 2.52 -8.51
C ALA A 78 -5.94 2.54 -7.89
N VAL A 79 -6.44 3.75 -7.70
CA VAL A 79 -7.73 4.03 -7.10
C VAL A 79 -8.57 4.77 -8.13
N ARG A 80 -9.58 4.10 -8.67
CA ARG A 80 -10.59 4.71 -9.53
C ARG A 80 -11.71 5.26 -8.67
N LYS A 81 -11.86 6.58 -8.64
CA LYS A 81 -12.96 7.28 -7.97
C LYS A 81 -14.25 7.11 -8.76
N SER A 82 -15.37 6.88 -8.08
CA SER A 82 -16.70 6.84 -8.70
C SER A 82 -17.69 7.53 -7.78
N SER A 83 -18.59 8.33 -8.34
CA SER A 83 -19.69 8.97 -7.62
C SER A 83 -20.94 8.10 -7.55
N SER A 84 -20.98 7.00 -8.30
CA SER A 84 -22.15 6.12 -8.46
C SER A 84 -21.88 4.67 -8.06
N SER A 85 -20.67 4.34 -7.63
CA SER A 85 -20.27 3.00 -7.17
C SER A 85 -19.13 3.12 -6.15
N ASN A 86 -18.72 2.00 -5.57
CA ASN A 86 -17.59 1.93 -4.62
C ASN A 86 -16.22 2.31 -5.23
N GLY A 87 -16.15 2.60 -6.53
CA GLY A 87 -14.89 2.79 -7.24
C GLY A 87 -14.21 1.47 -7.59
N ALA A 88 -12.90 1.49 -7.76
CA ALA A 88 -12.11 0.28 -7.91
C ALA A 88 -10.69 0.48 -7.40
N CYS A 89 -10.16 -0.57 -6.80
CA CYS A 89 -8.79 -0.68 -6.36
C CYS A 89 -8.08 -1.73 -7.23
N THR A 90 -7.07 -1.34 -7.98
CA THR A 90 -6.30 -2.28 -8.83
C THR A 90 -4.88 -2.38 -8.32
N LEU A 91 -4.35 -3.60 -8.23
CA LEU A 91 -2.98 -3.85 -7.74
C LEU A 91 -2.11 -4.45 -8.85
N TRP A 92 -0.81 -4.13 -8.84
CA TRP A 92 0.20 -4.72 -9.74
C TRP A 92 1.46 -5.10 -8.96
N ASP A 93 2.20 -6.07 -9.48
CA ASP A 93 3.50 -6.52 -8.96
C ASP A 93 4.72 -5.79 -9.57
N TYR A 94 4.45 -4.74 -10.35
CA TYR A 94 5.43 -3.82 -10.91
C TYR A 94 5.00 -2.37 -10.69
N ALA A 95 5.94 -1.43 -10.84
CA ALA A 95 5.63 -0.01 -10.87
C ALA A 95 4.96 0.33 -12.20
N VAL A 96 3.73 0.82 -12.17
CA VAL A 96 2.97 1.09 -13.39
C VAL A 96 3.38 2.45 -13.99
N PRO A 97 3.71 2.50 -15.30
CA PRO A 97 3.93 3.77 -15.97
C PRO A 97 2.59 4.42 -16.34
N PHE A 98 2.36 5.62 -15.83
CA PHE A 98 1.20 6.44 -16.13
C PHE A 98 1.64 7.83 -16.63
N ARG A 99 0.78 8.48 -17.40
CA ARG A 99 0.94 9.90 -17.77
C ARG A 99 -0.21 10.72 -17.17
N ALA A 100 0.00 12.02 -17.04
CA ALA A 100 -1.10 12.94 -16.74
C ALA A 100 -2.10 12.95 -17.92
N PRO A 101 -3.40 13.19 -17.69
CA PRO A 101 -4.35 13.45 -18.77
C PRO A 101 -3.93 14.69 -19.57
N GLU A 102 -4.04 14.63 -20.90
CA GLU A 102 -3.67 15.74 -21.80
C GLU A 102 -4.88 16.32 -22.53
N GLY A 103 -4.87 17.64 -22.79
CA GLY A 103 -5.92 18.32 -23.55
C GLY A 103 -7.30 18.18 -22.92
N THR A 104 -8.20 17.47 -23.60
CA THR A 104 -9.59 17.21 -23.15
C THR A 104 -9.75 15.84 -22.49
N GLU A 105 -8.68 15.09 -22.28
CA GLU A 105 -8.73 13.82 -21.57
C GLU A 105 -9.16 14.03 -20.12
N THR A 106 -10.05 13.17 -19.64
CA THR A 106 -10.45 13.14 -18.23
C THR A 106 -10.08 11.80 -17.63
N SER A 107 -9.60 11.85 -16.39
CA SER A 107 -9.36 10.65 -15.59
C SER A 107 -9.93 10.86 -14.20
N ASN A 108 -10.44 9.78 -13.63
CA ASN A 108 -10.84 9.66 -12.23
C ASN A 108 -9.95 8.66 -11.48
N THR A 109 -8.82 8.28 -12.07
CA THR A 109 -7.93 7.25 -11.53
C THR A 109 -6.63 7.85 -11.06
N TYR A 110 -6.30 7.57 -9.80
CA TYR A 110 -5.04 7.96 -9.16
C TYR A 110 -4.13 6.75 -9.08
N TYR A 111 -2.87 6.91 -9.46
CA TYR A 111 -1.84 5.87 -9.44
C TYR A 111 -0.83 6.14 -8.33
N TYR A 112 -0.43 5.05 -7.67
CA TYR A 112 0.47 5.05 -6.51
C TYR A 112 1.53 3.97 -6.74
N ASN A 113 2.77 4.38 -6.99
CA ASN A 113 3.91 3.47 -7.03
C ASN A 113 4.55 3.41 -5.64
N LEU A 114 4.78 2.21 -5.11
CA LEU A 114 5.53 2.06 -3.87
C LEU A 114 6.98 2.52 -4.09
N PRO A 115 7.68 2.98 -3.03
CA PRO A 115 9.08 3.35 -3.14
C PRO A 115 9.94 2.22 -3.73
N GLU A 116 10.87 2.61 -4.61
CA GLU A 116 11.85 1.68 -5.15
C GLU A 116 12.83 1.20 -4.06
N GLY A 117 13.49 0.09 -4.35
CA GLY A 117 14.49 -0.46 -3.45
C GLY A 117 15.74 0.40 -3.40
N ILE A 118 16.32 0.57 -2.21
CA ILE A 118 17.54 1.33 -1.98
C ILE A 118 18.74 0.42 -2.28
N VAL A 119 19.50 0.75 -3.34
CA VAL A 119 20.68 0.01 -3.82
C VAL A 119 21.97 0.74 -3.48
N GLY A 120 22.99 0.02 -3.02
CA GLY A 120 24.29 0.62 -2.68
C GLY A 120 24.31 1.34 -1.33
N TRP A 121 23.35 1.01 -0.47
CA TRP A 121 23.27 1.51 0.91
C TRP A 121 23.13 0.35 1.89
N VAL A 122 23.45 0.60 3.15
CA VAL A 122 23.16 -0.28 4.29
C VAL A 122 22.53 0.52 5.41
N PRO A 123 21.73 -0.11 6.28
CA PRO A 123 21.18 0.58 7.44
C PRO A 123 22.31 1.17 8.31
N GLU A 124 22.16 2.43 8.68
CA GLU A 124 23.10 3.18 9.50
C GLU A 124 22.85 2.88 10.98
N ASN A 125 23.92 2.63 11.74
CA ASN A 125 23.86 2.31 13.18
C ASN A 125 23.03 1.06 13.53
N VAL A 126 22.67 0.23 12.55
CA VAL A 126 22.08 -1.08 12.77
C VAL A 126 23.20 -2.10 12.60
N ALA A 127 23.70 -2.62 13.72
CA ALA A 127 24.87 -3.51 13.71
C ALA A 127 24.63 -4.76 12.83
N GLN A 128 23.41 -5.31 12.86
CA GLN A 128 22.96 -6.43 12.04
C GLN A 128 21.43 -6.39 11.86
N HIS A 129 20.93 -7.09 10.84
CA HIS A 129 19.53 -7.48 10.75
C HIS A 129 19.14 -8.28 12.02
N TYR A 130 17.91 -8.13 12.52
CA TYR A 130 17.48 -8.91 13.70
C TYR A 130 17.16 -10.36 13.34
N LYS A 131 16.86 -10.62 12.05
CA LYS A 131 16.58 -11.96 11.51
C LYS A 131 17.06 -12.04 10.07
N ALA A 132 17.55 -13.21 9.66
CA ALA A 132 17.83 -13.50 8.28
C ALA A 132 17.40 -14.92 7.89
N ASP A 133 16.87 -15.03 6.68
CA ASP A 133 16.72 -16.30 5.99
C ASP A 133 17.96 -16.54 5.12
N THR A 134 18.70 -17.59 5.44
CA THR A 134 19.93 -18.00 4.74
C THR A 134 19.72 -19.22 3.85
N SER A 135 18.46 -19.66 3.67
CA SER A 135 18.11 -20.81 2.83
C SER A 135 18.35 -20.56 1.34
N LYS A 136 18.54 -19.29 0.96
CA LYS A 136 18.64 -18.78 -0.42
C LYS A 136 17.35 -18.88 -1.23
N THR A 137 16.26 -19.38 -0.64
CA THR A 137 14.95 -19.46 -1.31
C THR A 137 14.18 -18.15 -1.24
N LYS A 138 14.48 -17.29 -0.26
CA LYS A 138 13.80 -15.99 -0.05
C LYS A 138 14.58 -14.79 -0.57
N GLY A 139 15.62 -15.03 -1.37
CA GLY A 139 16.47 -14.00 -1.96
C GLY A 139 15.81 -13.21 -3.09
N ASN A 140 14.57 -12.78 -2.95
CA ASN A 140 13.86 -11.96 -3.92
C ASN A 140 12.84 -11.06 -3.21
N TYR A 141 12.31 -10.07 -3.94
CA TYR A 141 11.38 -9.10 -3.39
C TYR A 141 10.16 -9.74 -2.75
N LYS A 142 9.46 -10.60 -3.50
CA LYS A 142 8.18 -11.18 -3.09
C LYS A 142 8.35 -12.00 -1.81
N ASP A 143 9.32 -12.89 -1.77
CA ASP A 143 9.48 -13.84 -0.67
C ASP A 143 10.11 -13.20 0.56
N CYS A 144 11.04 -12.26 0.39
CA CYS A 144 11.60 -11.52 1.52
C CYS A 144 10.59 -10.54 2.12
N ARG A 145 9.77 -9.91 1.28
CA ARG A 145 8.65 -9.07 1.73
C ARG A 145 7.59 -9.88 2.46
N ALA A 146 7.20 -11.05 1.93
CA ALA A 146 6.26 -11.94 2.59
C ALA A 146 6.75 -12.35 3.99
N LEU A 147 8.05 -12.68 4.11
CA LEU A 147 8.66 -12.97 5.39
C LEU A 147 8.59 -11.76 6.34
N CYS A 148 8.93 -10.56 5.86
CA CYS A 148 8.81 -9.34 6.68
C CYS A 148 7.37 -9.09 7.15
N ILE A 149 6.38 -9.20 6.25
CA ILE A 149 4.95 -9.04 6.60
C ILE A 149 4.51 -10.04 7.68
N SER A 150 5.04 -11.26 7.66
CA SER A 150 4.71 -12.29 8.67
C SER A 150 5.33 -12.04 10.05
N GLU A 151 6.27 -11.11 10.16
CA GLU A 151 6.99 -10.81 11.39
C GLU A 151 6.49 -9.48 11.99
N PRO A 152 5.81 -9.48 13.16
CA PRO A 152 5.15 -8.30 13.71
C PRO A 152 6.07 -7.10 13.98
N THR A 153 7.35 -7.35 14.20
CA THR A 153 8.34 -6.30 14.47
C THR A 153 9.05 -5.79 13.22
N CYS A 154 8.83 -6.41 12.06
CA CYS A 154 9.55 -6.06 10.84
C CYS A 154 9.10 -4.71 10.28
N LYS A 155 10.06 -3.80 10.15
CA LYS A 155 9.91 -2.45 9.61
C LYS A 155 10.57 -2.28 8.25
N GLY A 156 11.39 -3.24 7.84
CA GLY A 156 12.03 -3.24 6.53
C GLY A 156 12.75 -4.53 6.25
N PHE A 157 13.14 -4.75 5.01
CA PHE A 157 13.86 -5.93 4.60
C PHE A 157 14.91 -5.62 3.54
N GLY A 158 15.93 -6.47 3.44
CA GLY A 158 16.96 -6.42 2.41
C GLY A 158 17.12 -7.79 1.78
N PHE A 159 17.22 -7.89 0.46
CA PHE A 159 17.56 -9.16 -0.18
C PHE A 159 18.65 -8.99 -1.23
N LYS A 160 19.42 -10.07 -1.40
CA LYS A 160 20.29 -10.27 -2.55
C LYS A 160 19.60 -11.25 -3.49
N ASN A 161 19.57 -10.96 -4.79
CA ASN A 161 18.90 -11.85 -5.75
C ASN A 161 19.50 -13.28 -5.69
N GLY A 162 18.65 -14.29 -5.46
CA GLY A 162 19.08 -15.68 -5.25
C GLY A 162 19.91 -15.93 -3.99
N GLY A 163 19.97 -14.96 -3.07
CA GLY A 163 20.75 -14.98 -1.85
C GLY A 163 19.90 -14.89 -0.59
N ASN A 164 20.44 -14.27 0.46
CA ASN A 164 19.77 -14.17 1.75
C ASN A 164 18.69 -13.09 1.75
N CYS A 165 17.69 -13.28 2.61
CA CYS A 165 16.74 -12.24 3.02
C CYS A 165 17.10 -11.79 4.45
N GLN A 166 17.14 -10.48 4.68
CA GLN A 166 17.47 -9.82 5.93
C GLN A 166 16.28 -8.98 6.38
N LEU A 167 15.90 -9.07 7.65
CA LEU A 167 14.79 -8.32 8.24
C LEU A 167 15.31 -7.31 9.25
N TYR A 168 14.67 -6.15 9.29
CA TYR A 168 15.02 -5.03 10.15
C TYR A 168 13.79 -4.63 10.97
N ASP A 169 13.98 -4.44 12.27
CA ASP A 169 12.96 -3.99 13.23
C ASP A 169 13.03 -2.47 13.49
N VAL A 170 13.91 -1.81 12.75
CA VAL A 170 14.10 -0.37 12.71
C VAL A 170 13.70 0.18 11.34
N SER A 171 13.22 1.43 11.34
CA SER A 171 12.94 2.14 10.10
C SER A 171 14.20 2.33 9.29
N LEU A 172 14.13 2.09 7.98
CA LEU A 172 15.22 2.40 7.06
C LEU A 172 15.11 3.84 6.50
N ALA A 173 14.06 4.58 6.85
CA ALA A 173 13.86 5.96 6.40
C ALA A 173 14.92 6.89 6.98
N GLY A 174 15.77 7.47 6.13
CA GLY A 174 16.84 8.39 6.54
C GLY A 174 17.91 7.77 7.43
N LYS A 175 17.90 6.44 7.62
CA LYS A 175 18.85 5.68 8.46
C LYS A 175 19.61 4.69 7.60
N VAL A 176 20.13 5.16 6.48
CA VAL A 176 20.96 4.37 5.56
C VAL A 176 22.23 5.15 5.27
N LYS A 177 23.36 4.45 5.21
CA LYS A 177 24.66 5.00 4.80
C LYS A 177 25.13 4.34 3.51
N ALA A 178 25.80 5.11 2.66
CA ALA A 178 26.30 4.62 1.39
C ALA A 178 27.30 3.48 1.64
N LYS A 179 27.14 2.41 0.87
CA LYS A 179 28.02 1.24 0.85
C LYS A 179 27.93 0.63 -0.54
N ALA A 180 28.79 1.12 -1.44
CA ALA A 180 28.74 0.78 -2.87
C ALA A 180 28.89 -0.73 -3.15
N ASP A 181 29.57 -1.47 -2.28
CA ASP A 181 29.76 -2.93 -2.37
C ASP A 181 28.60 -3.74 -1.75
N SER A 182 27.56 -3.09 -1.24
CA SER A 182 26.40 -3.77 -0.66
C SER A 182 25.65 -4.57 -1.75
N PRO A 183 25.55 -5.90 -1.63
CA PRO A 183 24.84 -6.72 -2.61
C PRO A 183 23.32 -6.77 -2.36
N TYR A 184 22.82 -6.00 -1.39
CA TYR A 184 21.44 -6.03 -0.94
C TYR A 184 20.66 -4.83 -1.47
N ILE A 185 19.44 -5.11 -1.91
CA ILE A 185 18.42 -4.10 -2.21
C ILE A 185 17.51 -4.01 -0.98
N HIS A 186 17.39 -2.82 -0.41
CA HIS A 186 16.65 -2.60 0.84
C HIS A 186 15.31 -1.93 0.59
N TYR A 187 14.29 -2.33 1.34
CA TYR A 187 12.92 -1.83 1.24
C TYR A 187 12.37 -1.52 2.63
N GLN A 188 11.59 -0.45 2.71
CA GLN A 188 10.85 -0.06 3.91
C GLN A 188 9.46 -0.68 3.90
N LEU A 189 9.01 -1.11 5.07
CA LEU A 189 7.69 -1.71 5.28
C LEU A 189 6.91 -1.05 6.41
N ASP A 190 7.57 -0.30 7.30
CA ASP A 190 6.93 0.50 8.36
C ASP A 190 6.15 1.72 7.85
N CYS A 191 6.04 1.87 6.53
CA CYS A 191 4.99 2.63 5.88
C CYS A 191 3.64 1.87 5.81
N THR A 192 3.39 0.88 6.68
CA THR A 192 2.10 0.19 6.74
C THR A 192 1.01 1.19 7.11
N ALA A 193 -0.08 1.23 6.33
CA ALA A 193 -1.33 1.83 6.79
C ALA A 193 -1.67 1.26 8.16
N ALA A 194 -2.20 2.09 9.07
CA ALA A 194 -2.67 1.59 10.36
C ALA A 194 -3.55 0.35 10.12
N PRO A 195 -3.44 -0.69 10.98
CA PRO A 195 -4.26 -1.88 10.84
C PRO A 195 -5.72 -1.46 10.72
N ILE A 196 -6.32 -1.75 9.56
CA ILE A 196 -7.75 -1.59 9.35
C ILE A 196 -8.41 -2.45 10.43
N ALA A 197 -9.12 -1.82 11.36
CA ALA A 197 -9.91 -2.54 12.34
C ALA A 197 -10.76 -3.57 11.60
N GLN A 198 -10.69 -4.84 12.00
CA GLN A 198 -11.55 -5.87 11.43
C GLN A 198 -12.99 -5.40 11.63
N VAL A 199 -13.72 -5.22 10.52
CA VAL A 199 -15.15 -4.97 10.58
C VAL A 199 -15.77 -6.28 11.03
N PRO A 200 -16.38 -6.37 12.23
CA PRO A 200 -17.10 -7.56 12.62
C PRO A 200 -18.30 -7.72 11.68
N PHE A 201 -18.51 -8.96 11.23
CA PHE A 201 -19.62 -9.38 10.37
C PHE A 201 -20.98 -9.17 11.02
#